data_AF-A0A2S9FJH2-F1
#
_entry.id   AF-A0A2S9FJH2-F1
#
_cell.length_a   1.000
_cell.length_b   1.000
_cell.length_c   1.000
_cell.angle_alpha   90.00
_cell.angle_beta   90.00
_cell.angle_gamma   90.00
#
_symmetry.space_group_name_H-M   'P 1'
#
loop_
_entity.id
_entity.type
_entity.pdbx_description
1 polymer ?
#
loop_
_entity_poly.entity_id
_entity_poly.type
_entity_poly.pdbx_seq_one_letter_code
_entity_poly.pdbx_strand_id
1 'polypeptide(L)'
;MSAAPIRVGPRRYVGPGQAIPALDGVRAIAVLLVLADHGGVPGLSGGFLGVDVFFVLSGFLITSLLLDEIGRTGRIGLKSFWIRRARRLLPALLVMVLAVVAAAGLFAEESTAKLRDDAVATFFWMSNWMFVAQKTDYFSQGAPASPLQHTWSLAVEEQYYVLWPLLVAAAVAA
;
A
#
# COMPACT_ATOMS: atom_id res chain seq x y z
N MET A 1 36.93 5.36 42.74
CA MET A 1 36.44 5.63 41.37
C MET A 1 34.93 5.72 41.44
N SER A 2 34.38 6.94 41.38
CA SER A 2 32.93 7.19 41.45
C SER A 2 32.36 7.12 40.03
N ALA A 3 31.53 6.13 39.74
CA ALA A 3 30.86 6.01 38.46
C ALA A 3 29.79 7.11 38.36
N ALA A 4 29.92 8.00 37.37
CA ALA A 4 28.93 9.03 37.11
C ALA A 4 27.58 8.37 36.73
N PRO A 5 26.45 8.86 37.27
CA PRO A 5 25.14 8.31 36.96
C PRO A 5 24.82 8.54 35.47
N ILE A 6 24.41 7.47 34.78
CA ILE A 6 23.91 7.54 33.41
C ILE A 6 22.64 8.39 33.43
N ARG A 7 22.71 9.61 32.91
CA ARG A 7 21.52 10.44 32.67
C ARG A 7 20.75 9.85 31.50
N VAL A 8 19.72 9.06 31.79
CA VAL A 8 18.72 8.69 30.80
C VAL A 8 17.92 9.96 30.50
N GLY A 9 18.13 10.53 29.32
CA GLY A 9 17.37 11.69 28.85
C GLY A 9 15.86 11.39 28.81
N PRO A 10 15.00 12.41 28.85
CA PRO A 10 13.56 12.22 28.78
C PRO A 10 13.22 11.43 27.51
N ARG A 11 12.60 10.26 27.68
CA ARG A 11 12.03 9.51 26.56
C ARG A 11 11.07 10.47 25.85
N ARG A 12 11.37 10.81 24.59
CA ARG A 12 10.42 11.54 23.75
C ARG A 12 9.18 10.67 23.65
N TYR A 13 8.16 11.04 24.40
CA TYR A 13 6.84 10.45 24.29
C TYR A 13 6.33 10.88 22.91
N VAL A 14 6.36 9.96 21.95
CA VAL A 14 5.71 10.17 20.66
C VAL A 14 4.23 10.27 20.99
N GLY A 15 3.66 11.45 20.81
CA GLY A 15 2.27 11.70 21.16
C GLY A 15 1.34 10.86 20.28
N PRO A 16 0.15 10.50 20.78
CA PRO A 16 -0.86 9.81 19.98
C PRO A 16 -1.20 10.61 18.71
N GLY A 17 -0.94 10.01 17.55
CA GLY A 17 -1.14 10.61 16.22
C GLY A 17 0.12 11.19 15.54
N GLN A 18 1.32 11.08 16.12
CA GLN A 18 2.55 11.46 15.42
C GLN A 18 2.98 10.38 14.40
N ALA A 19 3.13 10.78 13.13
CA ALA A 19 3.76 9.96 12.11
C ALA A 19 5.15 9.51 12.61
N ILE A 20 5.47 8.22 12.44
CA ILE A 20 6.76 7.66 12.80
C ILE A 20 7.62 7.65 11.53
N PRO A 21 8.48 8.65 11.30
CA PRO A 21 9.14 8.82 10.00
C PRO A 21 10.05 7.64 9.65
N ALA A 22 10.56 6.94 10.67
CA ALA A 22 11.34 5.73 10.49
C ALA A 22 10.56 4.63 9.76
N LEU A 23 9.25 4.47 10.04
CA LEU A 23 8.42 3.47 9.36
C LEU A 23 8.17 3.84 7.90
N ASP A 24 8.03 5.13 7.59
CA ASP A 24 7.97 5.60 6.20
C ASP A 24 9.29 5.36 5.47
N GLY A 25 10.43 5.52 6.15
CA GLY A 25 11.74 5.16 5.62
C GLY A 25 11.85 3.66 5.28
N VAL A 26 11.36 2.79 6.17
CA VAL A 26 11.33 1.34 5.90
C VAL A 26 10.42 1.01 4.72
N ARG A 27 9.25 1.66 4.61
CA ARG A 27 8.36 1.51 3.45
C ARG A 27 9.03 1.97 2.15
N ALA A 28 9.79 3.07 2.18
CA ALA A 28 10.54 3.52 1.02
C ALA A 28 11.59 2.50 0.58
N ILE A 29 12.36 1.94 1.52
CA ILE A 29 13.32 0.87 1.24
C ILE A 29 12.62 -0.35 0.65
N ALA A 30 11.48 -0.75 1.21
CA ALA A 30 10.69 -1.87 0.72
C ALA A 30 10.24 -1.66 -0.73
N VAL A 31 9.76 -0.46 -1.09
CA VAL A 31 9.40 -0.12 -2.48
C VAL A 31 10.62 -0.13 -3.39
N LEU A 32 11.77 0.40 -2.95
CA LEU A 32 13.00 0.38 -3.73
C LEU A 32 13.48 -1.04 -4.03
N LEU A 33 13.34 -1.99 -3.09
CA LEU A 33 13.65 -3.40 -3.32
C LEU A 33 12.74 -4.01 -4.38
N VAL A 34 11.43 -3.70 -4.34
CA VAL A 34 10.47 -4.13 -5.38
C VAL A 34 10.89 -3.59 -6.75
N LEU A 35 11.22 -2.31 -6.83
CA LEU A 35 11.62 -1.66 -8.09
C LEU A 35 12.96 -2.20 -8.63
N ALA A 36 13.94 -2.45 -7.76
CA ALA A 36 15.24 -3.00 -8.15
C ALA A 36 15.11 -4.42 -8.71
N ASP A 37 14.28 -5.26 -8.07
CA ASP A 37 13.98 -6.63 -8.49
C ASP A 37 13.27 -6.64 -9.85
N HIS A 38 12.23 -5.82 -10.05
CA HIS A 38 11.54 -5.70 -11.35
C HIS A 38 12.40 -5.05 -12.43
N GLY A 39 13.32 -4.16 -12.04
CA GLY A 39 14.27 -3.51 -12.94
C GLY A 39 15.47 -4.40 -13.33
N GLY A 40 15.58 -5.60 -12.77
CA GLY A 40 16.66 -6.55 -13.08
C GLY A 40 18.04 -6.12 -12.57
N VAL A 41 18.10 -5.37 -11.46
CA VAL A 41 19.38 -4.91 -10.91
C VAL A 41 20.21 -6.11 -10.42
N PRO A 42 21.43 -6.35 -10.94
CA PRO A 42 22.23 -7.52 -10.57
C PRO A 42 22.49 -7.60 -9.06
N GLY A 43 22.28 -8.77 -8.47
CA GLY A 43 22.51 -9.02 -7.04
C GLY A 43 21.41 -8.51 -6.10
N LEU A 44 20.39 -7.82 -6.61
CA LEU A 44 19.22 -7.37 -5.85
C LEU A 44 17.97 -8.16 -6.26
N SER A 45 17.97 -9.45 -5.90
CA SER A 45 16.81 -10.31 -6.01
C SER A 45 16.06 -10.38 -4.68
N GLY A 46 14.73 -10.45 -4.71
CA GLY A 46 13.89 -10.61 -3.53
C GLY A 46 12.88 -9.49 -3.30
N GLY A 47 12.37 -8.88 -4.36
CA GLY A 47 11.36 -7.83 -4.29
C GLY A 47 10.11 -8.23 -3.48
N PHE A 48 9.79 -9.53 -3.42
CA PHE A 48 8.69 -10.06 -2.59
C PHE A 48 8.83 -9.71 -1.11
N LEU A 49 10.04 -9.66 -0.56
CA LEU A 49 10.27 -9.24 0.83
C LEU A 49 9.85 -7.78 1.05
N GLY A 50 10.05 -6.93 0.04
CA GLY A 50 9.57 -5.55 0.05
C GLY A 50 8.05 -5.50 0.12
N VAL A 51 7.35 -6.33 -0.64
CA VAL A 51 5.88 -6.43 -0.59
C VAL A 51 5.40 -6.87 0.80
N ASP A 52 6.02 -7.91 1.37
CA ASP A 52 5.67 -8.43 2.69
C ASP A 52 5.84 -7.37 3.79
N VAL A 53 7.00 -6.69 3.80
CA VAL A 53 7.27 -5.60 4.76
C VAL A 53 6.26 -4.48 4.59
N PHE A 54 5.91 -4.12 3.36
CA PHE A 54 4.93 -3.08 3.10
C PHE A 54 3.55 -3.44 3.69
N PHE A 55 3.06 -4.66 3.45
CA PHE A 55 1.80 -5.12 4.02
C PHE A 55 1.79 -5.21 5.55
N VAL A 56 2.86 -5.73 6.14
CA VAL A 56 2.98 -5.80 7.61
C VAL A 56 2.93 -4.39 8.23
N LEU A 57 3.69 -3.44 7.68
CA LEU A 57 3.70 -2.07 8.17
C LEU A 57 2.36 -1.37 7.97
N SER A 58 1.70 -1.62 6.84
CA SER A 58 0.37 -1.10 6.55
C SER A 58 -0.68 -1.58 7.56
N GLY A 59 -0.68 -2.88 7.89
CA GLY A 59 -1.54 -3.44 8.93
C GLY A 59 -1.23 -2.88 10.31
N PHE A 60 0.05 -2.79 10.69
CA PHE A 60 0.48 -2.21 11.96
C PHE A 60 0.03 -0.75 12.11
N LEU A 61 0.27 0.08 11.08
CA LEU A 61 -0.04 1.51 11.11
C LEU A 61 -1.55 1.77 11.18
N ILE A 62 -2.34 1.11 10.35
CA ILE A 62 -3.81 1.30 10.38
C ILE A 62 -4.38 0.80 11.70
N THR A 63 -3.95 -0.37 12.19
CA THR A 63 -4.43 -0.87 13.48
C THR A 63 -4.08 0.09 14.61
N SER A 64 -2.84 0.61 14.64
CA SER A 64 -2.41 1.59 15.64
C SER A 64 -3.26 2.86 15.59
N LEU A 65 -3.56 3.37 14.40
CA LEU A 65 -4.43 4.53 14.21
C LEU A 65 -5.86 4.30 14.69
N LEU A 66 -6.43 3.12 14.40
CA LEU A 66 -7.78 2.77 14.85
C LEU A 66 -7.86 2.66 16.38
N LEU A 67 -6.89 1.97 17.00
CA LEU A 67 -6.81 1.83 18.45
C LEU A 67 -6.60 3.18 19.16
N ASP A 68 -5.79 4.07 18.58
CA ASP A 68 -5.61 5.42 19.10
C ASP A 68 -6.92 6.24 19.03
N GLU A 69 -7.63 6.16 17.90
CA GLU A 69 -8.92 6.85 17.73
C GLU A 69 -9.97 6.33 18.72
N ILE A 70 -10.01 5.02 18.96
CA ILE A 70 -10.86 4.40 19.99
C ILE A 70 -10.47 4.90 21.37
N GLY A 71 -9.18 4.88 21.73
CA GLY A 71 -8.71 5.34 23.05
C GLY A 71 -9.05 6.80 23.34
N ARG A 72 -9.12 7.64 22.29
CA ARG A 72 -9.43 9.07 22.40
C ARG A 72 -10.91 9.41 22.35
N THR A 73 -11.69 8.69 21.54
CA THR A 73 -13.06 9.08 21.19
C THR A 73 -14.12 8.04 21.55
N GLY A 74 -13.68 6.84 21.99
CA GLY A 74 -14.54 5.71 22.31
C GLY A 74 -15.14 4.98 21.11
N ARG A 75 -14.83 5.41 19.87
CA ARG A 75 -15.38 4.82 18.64
C ARG A 75 -14.47 5.05 17.44
N ILE A 76 -14.76 4.37 16.32
CA ILE A 76 -14.08 4.60 15.04
C ILE A 76 -14.95 5.47 14.13
N GLY A 77 -14.44 6.60 13.68
CA GLY A 77 -15.06 7.45 12.67
C GLY A 77 -14.85 6.92 11.24
N LEU A 78 -15.51 5.81 10.87
CA LEU A 78 -15.34 5.11 9.58
C LEU A 78 -15.38 6.04 8.36
N LYS A 79 -16.38 6.92 8.28
CA LYS A 79 -16.51 7.90 7.19
C LYS A 79 -15.28 8.81 7.10
N SER A 80 -14.80 9.31 8.24
CA SER A 80 -13.64 10.19 8.29
C SER A 80 -12.36 9.44 7.90
N PHE A 81 -12.23 8.19 8.36
CA PHE A 81 -11.12 7.31 8.01
C PHE A 81 -11.03 7.09 6.48
N TRP A 82 -12.11 6.65 5.83
CA TRP A 82 -12.12 6.39 4.40
C TRP A 82 -11.94 7.67 3.57
N ILE A 83 -12.54 8.79 3.98
CA ILE A 83 -12.38 10.07 3.27
C ILE A 83 -10.92 10.55 3.29
N ARG A 84 -10.24 10.48 4.45
CA ARG A 84 -8.82 10.86 4.55
C ARG A 84 -7.96 10.02 3.62
N ARG A 85 -8.27 8.73 3.54
CA ARG A 85 -7.54 7.76 2.73
C ARG A 85 -7.79 7.96 1.23
N ALA A 86 -9.05 8.13 0.83
CA ALA A 86 -9.44 8.45 -0.54
C ALA A 86 -8.77 9.72 -1.05
N ARG A 87 -8.73 10.80 -0.24
CA ARG A 87 -8.03 12.06 -0.60
C ARG A 87 -6.53 11.91 -0.75
N ARG A 88 -5.91 10.95 -0.06
CA ARG A 88 -4.49 10.66 -0.16
C ARG A 88 -4.13 9.84 -1.41
N LEU A 89 -5.00 8.93 -1.82
CA LEU A 89 -4.64 7.87 -2.78
C LEU A 89 -5.32 8.03 -4.15
N LEU A 90 -6.59 8.43 -4.20
CA LEU A 90 -7.31 8.61 -5.46
C LEU A 90 -6.63 9.59 -6.42
N PRO A 91 -6.09 10.75 -5.99
CA PRO A 91 -5.44 11.67 -6.93
C PRO A 91 -4.23 11.05 -7.63
N ALA A 92 -3.37 10.37 -6.86
CA ALA A 92 -2.18 9.71 -7.40
C ALA A 92 -2.57 8.54 -8.33
N LEU A 93 -3.56 7.73 -7.93
CA LEU A 93 -4.08 6.63 -8.74
C LEU A 93 -4.63 7.13 -10.08
N LEU A 94 -5.46 8.17 -10.04
CA LEU A 94 -6.07 8.76 -11.24
C LEU A 94 -5.00 9.29 -12.20
N VAL A 95 -4.05 10.07 -11.71
CA VAL A 95 -2.95 10.60 -12.52
C VAL A 95 -2.15 9.46 -13.15
N MET A 96 -1.80 8.44 -12.37
CA MET A 96 -1.06 7.27 -12.85
C MET A 96 -1.83 6.52 -13.93
N VAL A 97 -3.11 6.17 -13.71
CA VAL A 97 -3.92 5.43 -14.70
C VAL A 97 -4.07 6.23 -15.98
N LEU A 98 -4.39 7.53 -15.88
CA LEU A 98 -4.53 8.39 -17.06
C LEU A 98 -3.21 8.52 -17.83
N ALA A 99 -2.08 8.65 -17.13
CA ALA A 99 -0.76 8.71 -17.76
C ALA A 99 -0.42 7.39 -18.49
N VAL A 100 -0.72 6.24 -17.89
CA VAL A 100 -0.48 4.93 -18.52
C VAL A 100 -1.38 4.73 -19.75
N VAL A 101 -2.66 5.09 -19.65
CA VAL A 101 -3.60 5.00 -20.79
C VAL A 101 -3.19 5.94 -21.92
N ALA A 102 -2.80 7.19 -21.60
CA ALA A 102 -2.32 8.15 -22.58
C ALA A 102 -1.02 7.68 -23.25
N ALA A 103 -0.06 7.18 -22.47
CA ALA A 103 1.20 6.63 -23.00
C ALA A 103 0.94 5.43 -23.91
N ALA A 104 0.06 4.51 -23.53
CA ALA A 104 -0.29 3.38 -24.37
C ALA A 104 -0.93 3.82 -25.70
N GLY A 105 -1.80 4.84 -25.68
CA GLY A 105 -2.38 5.39 -26.90
C GLY A 105 -1.36 6.07 -27.84
N LEU A 106 -0.20 6.48 -27.33
CA LEU A 106 0.88 7.10 -28.11
C LEU A 106 1.94 6.09 -28.58
N PHE A 107 2.18 5.02 -27.82
CA PHE A 107 3.35 4.16 -27.99
C PHE A 107 3.05 2.67 -28.21
N ALA A 108 1.82 2.18 -27.99
CA ALA A 108 1.49 0.77 -28.14
C ALA A 108 0.88 0.45 -29.52
N GLU A 109 1.45 -0.54 -30.23
CA GLU A 109 0.93 -1.06 -31.50
C GLU A 109 -0.18 -2.14 -31.30
N GLU A 110 -0.34 -2.65 -30.08
CA GLU A 110 -1.25 -3.75 -29.75
C GLU A 110 -2.65 -3.31 -29.25
N SER A 111 -3.59 -4.27 -29.22
CA SER A 111 -4.98 -4.09 -28.79
C SER A 111 -5.09 -3.49 -27.37
N THR A 112 -5.66 -2.28 -27.28
CA THR A 112 -5.87 -1.53 -26.03
C THR A 112 -7.02 -2.07 -25.16
N ALA A 113 -7.78 -3.06 -25.64
CA ALA A 113 -8.94 -3.60 -24.93
C ALA A 113 -8.55 -4.23 -23.58
N LYS A 114 -7.43 -4.96 -23.53
CA LYS A 114 -6.92 -5.54 -22.27
C LYS A 114 -6.51 -4.46 -21.27
N LEU A 115 -5.82 -3.41 -21.74
CA LEU A 115 -5.40 -2.29 -20.89
C LEU A 115 -6.60 -1.52 -20.34
N ARG A 116 -7.67 -1.35 -21.13
CA ARG A 116 -8.92 -0.73 -20.67
C ARG A 116 -9.49 -1.48 -19.48
N ASP A 117 -9.60 -2.80 -19.58
CA ASP A 117 -10.19 -3.62 -18.52
C ASP A 117 -9.30 -3.61 -17.26
N ASP A 118 -7.98 -3.65 -17.43
CA ASP A 118 -7.02 -3.49 -16.34
C ASP A 118 -7.13 -2.11 -15.67
N ALA A 119 -7.26 -1.03 -16.46
CA ALA A 119 -7.42 0.33 -15.95
C ALA A 119 -8.71 0.51 -15.15
N VAL A 120 -9.82 -0.05 -15.65
CA VAL A 120 -11.10 -0.07 -14.93
C VAL A 120 -10.95 -0.85 -13.63
N ALA A 121 -10.36 -2.05 -13.67
CA ALA A 121 -10.14 -2.85 -12.48
C ALA A 121 -9.23 -2.13 -11.46
N THR A 122 -8.15 -1.49 -11.89
CA THR A 122 -7.27 -0.68 -11.04
C THR A 122 -8.03 0.47 -10.38
N PHE A 123 -8.87 1.19 -11.13
CA PHE A 123 -9.65 2.32 -10.59
C PHE A 123 -10.59 1.89 -9.46
N PHE A 124 -11.17 0.70 -9.56
CA PHE A 124 -12.05 0.13 -8.53
C PHE A 124 -11.32 -0.73 -7.49
N TRP A 125 -9.98 -0.74 -7.48
CA TRP A 125 -9.17 -1.59 -6.60
C TRP A 125 -9.48 -3.08 -6.72
N MET A 126 -9.78 -3.54 -7.94
CA MET A 126 -10.12 -4.92 -8.30
C MET A 126 -9.09 -5.58 -9.24
N SER A 127 -7.94 -4.95 -9.46
CA SER A 127 -6.92 -5.46 -10.38
C SER A 127 -6.40 -6.85 -10.00
N ASN A 128 -6.29 -7.16 -8.71
CA ASN A 128 -5.93 -8.51 -8.25
C ASN A 128 -6.92 -9.58 -8.76
N TRP A 129 -8.24 -9.31 -8.70
CA TRP A 129 -9.26 -10.23 -9.19
C TRP A 129 -9.29 -10.31 -10.72
N MET A 130 -9.05 -9.18 -11.40
CA MET A 130 -8.92 -9.16 -12.85
C MET A 130 -7.76 -10.05 -13.31
N PHE A 131 -6.60 -9.98 -12.66
CA PHE A 131 -5.45 -10.81 -13.01
C PHE A 131 -5.66 -12.29 -12.69
N VAL A 132 -6.39 -12.61 -11.62
CA VAL A 132 -6.85 -13.99 -11.37
C VAL A 132 -7.75 -14.48 -12.49
N ALA A 133 -8.72 -13.68 -12.93
CA ALA A 133 -9.63 -14.03 -14.02
C ALA A 133 -8.90 -14.20 -15.37
N GLN A 134 -7.86 -13.40 -15.61
CA GLN A 134 -6.98 -13.50 -16.77
C GLN A 134 -5.99 -14.67 -16.68
N LYS A 135 -5.91 -15.37 -15.55
CA LYS A 135 -4.91 -16.41 -15.25
C LYS A 135 -3.48 -15.89 -15.44
N THR A 136 -3.25 -14.63 -15.07
CA THR A 136 -1.93 -14.01 -15.14
C THR A 136 -1.04 -14.65 -14.09
N ASP A 137 0.01 -15.33 -14.53
CA ASP A 137 1.05 -15.79 -13.62
C ASP A 137 2.03 -14.65 -13.36
N TYR A 138 1.88 -14.03 -12.19
CA TYR A 138 2.63 -12.85 -11.76
C TYR A 138 4.15 -13.09 -11.72
N PHE A 139 4.58 -14.34 -11.48
CA PHE A 139 5.99 -14.71 -11.40
C PHE A 139 6.52 -15.36 -12.68
N SER A 140 5.64 -15.65 -13.66
CA SER A 140 6.09 -16.14 -14.96
C SER A 140 6.64 -15.02 -15.84
N GLN A 141 7.72 -15.31 -16.56
CA GLN A 141 8.36 -14.39 -17.51
C GLN A 141 7.77 -14.49 -18.94
N GLY A 142 6.60 -15.12 -19.11
CA GLY A 142 6.14 -15.64 -20.41
C GLY A 142 5.29 -14.70 -21.28
N ALA A 143 4.66 -13.66 -20.71
CA ALA A 143 3.85 -12.71 -21.46
C ALA A 143 4.21 -11.27 -21.05
N PRO A 144 4.07 -10.27 -21.96
CA PRO A 144 4.22 -8.88 -21.58
C PRO A 144 3.22 -8.55 -20.47
N ALA A 145 3.76 -8.30 -19.28
CA ALA A 145 2.98 -7.90 -18.12
C ALA A 145 2.18 -6.63 -18.46
N SER A 146 0.94 -6.56 -17.97
CA SER A 146 0.19 -5.31 -18.04
C SER A 146 1.01 -4.20 -17.38
N PRO A 147 1.09 -2.98 -17.95
CA PRO A 147 1.77 -1.88 -17.29
C PRO A 147 1.13 -1.53 -15.93
N LEU A 148 -0.12 -1.97 -15.71
CA LEU A 148 -0.85 -1.82 -14.46
C LEU A 148 -0.76 -3.07 -13.56
N GLN A 149 0.03 -4.08 -13.92
CA GLN A 149 0.12 -5.35 -13.20
C GLN A 149 0.47 -5.13 -11.73
N HIS A 150 1.42 -4.25 -11.42
CA HIS A 150 1.85 -3.91 -10.06
C HIS A 150 0.71 -3.41 -9.13
N THR A 151 -0.42 -2.98 -9.69
CA THR A 151 -1.55 -2.43 -8.90
C THR A 151 -2.30 -3.49 -8.11
N TRP A 152 -2.04 -4.79 -8.33
CA TRP A 152 -2.66 -5.88 -7.58
C TRP A 152 -2.44 -5.74 -6.07
N SER A 153 -1.24 -5.35 -5.65
CA SER A 153 -0.87 -5.25 -4.24
C SER A 153 -1.58 -4.08 -3.58
N LEU A 154 -1.68 -2.96 -4.30
CA LEU A 154 -2.47 -1.79 -3.89
C LEU A 154 -3.96 -2.14 -3.76
N ALA A 155 -4.51 -2.89 -4.71
CA ALA A 155 -5.90 -3.34 -4.66
C ALA A 155 -6.19 -4.19 -3.40
N VAL A 156 -5.31 -5.16 -3.10
CA VAL A 156 -5.41 -5.96 -1.87
C VAL A 156 -5.30 -5.10 -0.61
N GLU A 157 -4.39 -4.12 -0.62
CA GLU A 157 -4.25 -3.15 0.47
C GLU A 157 -5.56 -2.39 0.71
N GLU A 158 -6.16 -1.79 -0.32
CA GLU A 158 -7.42 -1.05 -0.19
C GLU A 158 -8.59 -1.90 0.27
N GLN A 159 -8.68 -3.14 -0.21
CA GLN A 159 -9.66 -4.10 0.29
C GLN A 159 -9.49 -4.34 1.79
N TYR A 160 -8.25 -4.51 2.26
CA TYR A 160 -7.94 -4.60 3.68
C TYR A 160 -8.35 -3.33 4.44
N TYR A 161 -8.14 -2.13 3.88
CA TYR A 161 -8.51 -0.87 4.55
C TYR A 161 -10.00 -0.55 4.53
N VAL A 162 -10.78 -1.17 3.66
CA VAL A 162 -12.24 -1.13 3.73
C VAL A 162 -12.72 -2.08 4.83
N LEU A 163 -12.21 -3.32 4.85
CA LEU A 163 -12.71 -4.37 5.73
C LEU A 163 -12.21 -4.26 7.18
N TRP A 164 -10.94 -3.95 7.39
CA TRP A 164 -10.34 -4.00 8.73
C TRP A 164 -10.95 -3.01 9.73
N PRO A 165 -11.19 -1.72 9.40
CA PRO A 165 -11.88 -0.80 10.31
C PRO A 165 -13.28 -1.26 10.70
N LEU A 166 -13.99 -1.96 9.80
CA LEU A 166 -15.31 -2.53 10.09
C LEU A 166 -15.21 -3.65 11.13
N LEU A 167 -14.24 -4.55 10.96
CA LEU A 167 -14.01 -5.65 11.89
C LEU A 167 -13.62 -5.14 13.28
N VAL A 168 -12.72 -4.16 13.36
CA VAL A 168 -12.32 -3.55 14.63
C VAL A 168 -13.50 -2.81 15.28
N ALA A 169 -14.30 -2.07 14.50
CA ALA A 169 -15.49 -1.40 15.02
C ALA A 169 -16.54 -2.38 15.56
N ALA A 170 -16.75 -3.50 14.86
CA ALA A 170 -17.64 -4.56 15.32
C ALA A 170 -17.13 -5.22 16.61
N ALA A 171 -15.82 -5.48 16.71
CA ALA A 171 -15.21 -6.07 17.90
C ALA A 171 -15.30 -5.17 19.15
N VAL A 172 -15.28 -3.84 18.97
CA VAL A 172 -15.43 -2.88 20.09
C VAL A 172 -16.90 -2.65 20.48
N ALA A 173 -17.83 -2.93 19.56
CA ALA A 173 -19.27 -2.79 19.81
C ALA A 173 -19.91 -4.03 20.46
N ALA A 174 -19.19 -5.16 20.46
CA ALA A 174 -19.59 -6.43 21.09
C ALA A 174 -19.23 -6.46 22.58
#